data_AF-A0A6P0PYU3-F1
#
_entry.id   AF-A0A6P0PYU3-F1
#
_cell.length_a   1.000
_cell.length_b   1.000
_cell.length_c   1.000
_cell.angle_alpha   90.00
_cell.angle_beta   90.00
_cell.angle_gamma   90.00
#
_symmetry.space_group_name_H-M   'P 1'
#
loop_
_entity.id
_entity.type
_entity.pdbx_description
1 polymer ?
#
loop_
_entity_poly.entity_id
_entity_poly.type
_entity_poly.pdbx_seq_one_letter_code
_entity_poly.pdbx_strand_id
1 'polypeptide(L)'
;MLAEWYFCCCVSASLSETEAFLSILETLENPETNHQLLYIAYDELQCIEDRMQIYALPAVLKSLHRENLPKTLKTKIRQYFNYLADGISEQVEEAVHQVINLALSNQLYASKDIIKVISKLIQDSQNLPERQLTSIPYLDLKAFFTETFVLAILADKIENHEGFIDELISELNNQDESELNDQDKNLSPIPSFLQAALESKFGRLAFRLSALIVSLTSTESLEKVRSLIGQKASVAAQAEPDLLNTYATVLFGNQNSKTAQELCQQIISESLKLNGLRNLIAESSNGNPDALFRRVGIQNTPNRTEGLPIFYWQITLWELAARIDEATTANELAKFWHPPTKLPNYLNVSCSITDIKKQVKGQLESLLNLQGFEGISLTVETKNRFFIKYQYQWLFLSPWIRLKTKYKPYPTADEPTLLLRLMGSAFVAIRLLQKLAQDKGNWSQVEFAARLLAHASDVTATVYRRYRNDEAPQLSPPLMGLFRFAQRQIKLVGTGQFESVHPEIFVDLYEKGKS
;
A
#
# COMPACT_ATOMS: atom_id res chain seq x y z
N MET A 1 1.49 3.07 -2.14
CA MET A 1 1.69 4.53 -1.92
C MET A 1 0.93 5.02 -0.70
N LEU A 2 -0.37 4.72 -0.56
CA LEU A 2 -1.17 5.26 0.56
C LEU A 2 -0.69 4.76 1.93
N ALA A 3 -0.20 3.52 2.02
CA ALA A 3 0.34 2.95 3.26
C ALA A 3 1.60 3.71 3.71
N GLU A 4 2.47 4.05 2.76
CA GLU A 4 3.70 4.80 2.99
C GLU A 4 3.39 6.27 3.37
N TRP A 5 2.42 6.89 2.68
CA TRP A 5 1.95 8.23 3.04
C TRP A 5 1.32 8.26 4.44
N TYR A 6 0.55 7.24 4.81
CA TYR A 6 0.00 7.13 6.16
C TYR A 6 1.09 6.96 7.22
N PHE A 7 2.17 6.22 6.92
CA PHE A 7 3.35 6.19 7.78
C PHE A 7 3.94 7.59 7.99
N CYS A 8 4.13 8.38 6.93
CA CYS A 8 4.58 9.78 7.04
C CYS A 8 3.65 10.60 7.95
N CYS A 9 2.33 10.41 7.85
CA CYS A 9 1.36 11.05 8.73
C CYS A 9 1.54 10.64 10.20
N CYS A 10 1.83 9.37 10.48
CA CYS A 10 2.02 8.85 11.84
C CYS A 10 3.27 9.42 12.52
N VAL A 11 4.38 9.55 11.78
CA VAL A 11 5.63 10.13 12.29
C VAL A 11 5.68 11.65 12.22
N SER A 12 4.59 12.29 11.78
CA SER A 12 4.48 13.75 11.63
C SER A 12 5.55 14.35 10.70
N ALA A 13 5.89 13.65 9.62
CA ALA A 13 6.82 14.12 8.61
C ALA A 13 6.38 15.47 8.05
N SER A 14 7.34 16.37 7.85
CA SER A 14 7.10 17.62 7.13
C SER A 14 6.70 17.36 5.67
N LEU A 15 6.26 18.42 4.99
CA LEU A 15 5.86 18.34 3.59
C LEU A 15 7.02 17.86 2.69
N SER A 16 8.22 18.39 2.92
CA SER A 16 9.43 18.05 2.18
C SER A 16 9.91 16.63 2.50
N GLU A 17 9.85 16.22 3.77
CA GLU A 17 10.22 14.86 4.17
C GLU A 17 9.25 13.84 3.58
N THR A 18 7.94 14.13 3.57
CA THR A 18 6.95 13.25 2.95
C THR A 18 7.21 13.08 1.44
N GLU A 19 7.44 14.19 0.72
CA GLU A 19 7.72 14.13 -0.72
C GLU A 19 9.02 13.37 -1.01
N ALA A 20 10.09 13.66 -0.27
CA ALA A 20 11.38 13.01 -0.42
C ALA A 20 11.29 11.51 -0.10
N PHE A 21 10.69 11.14 1.02
CA PHE A 21 10.58 9.76 1.47
C PHE A 21 9.78 8.89 0.50
N LEU A 22 8.63 9.38 0.02
CA LEU A 22 7.84 8.65 -0.98
C LEU A 22 8.62 8.47 -2.29
N SER A 23 9.42 9.47 -2.69
CA SER A 23 10.29 9.39 -3.87
C SER A 23 11.43 8.37 -3.68
N ILE A 24 12.01 8.30 -2.48
CA ILE A 24 13.04 7.32 -2.12
C ILE A 24 12.45 5.90 -2.24
N LEU A 25 11.30 5.65 -1.59
CA LEU A 25 10.68 4.32 -1.61
C LEU A 25 10.32 3.88 -3.04
N GLU A 26 9.74 4.75 -3.85
CA GLU A 26 9.45 4.45 -5.25
C GLU A 26 10.72 4.11 -6.05
N THR A 27 11.80 4.85 -5.82
CA THR A 27 13.10 4.60 -6.47
C THR A 27 13.63 3.24 -6.09
N LEU A 28 13.59 2.88 -4.79
CA LEU A 28 14.08 1.61 -4.24
C LEU A 28 13.25 0.40 -4.73
N GLU A 29 11.92 0.54 -4.80
CA GLU A 29 11.02 -0.54 -5.20
C GLU A 29 10.96 -0.77 -6.72
N ASN A 30 11.22 0.25 -7.53
CA ASN A 30 11.12 0.12 -8.98
C ASN A 30 12.38 -0.54 -9.58
N PRO A 31 12.31 -1.78 -10.10
CA PRO A 31 13.46 -2.50 -10.62
C PRO A 31 14.10 -1.83 -11.85
N GLU A 32 13.33 -1.02 -12.58
CA GLU A 32 13.79 -0.31 -13.79
C GLU A 32 14.57 0.97 -13.48
N THR A 33 14.59 1.42 -12.22
CA THR A 33 15.30 2.65 -11.87
C THR A 33 16.80 2.51 -12.11
N ASN A 34 17.40 3.50 -12.80
CA ASN A 34 18.83 3.52 -13.06
C ASN A 34 19.68 3.60 -11.77
N HIS A 35 20.92 3.14 -11.86
CA HIS A 35 21.84 3.06 -10.70
C HIS A 35 22.20 4.42 -10.09
N GLN A 36 22.17 5.50 -10.85
CA GLN A 36 22.49 6.84 -10.35
C GLN A 36 21.39 7.37 -9.44
N LEU A 37 20.13 7.24 -9.85
CA LEU A 37 18.97 7.59 -9.03
C LEU A 37 18.91 6.72 -7.79
N LEU A 38 19.22 5.42 -7.92
CA LEU A 38 19.29 4.52 -6.78
C LEU A 38 20.38 4.96 -5.77
N TYR A 39 21.56 5.36 -6.25
CA TYR A 39 22.62 5.92 -5.39
C TYR A 39 22.15 7.17 -4.65
N ILE A 40 21.53 8.13 -5.35
CA ILE A 40 20.99 9.35 -4.75
C ILE A 40 19.91 9.03 -3.71
N ALA A 41 19.03 8.06 -3.99
CA ALA A 41 18.01 7.67 -3.02
C ALA A 41 18.62 7.10 -1.73
N TYR A 42 19.76 6.39 -1.81
CA TYR A 42 20.49 5.98 -0.61
C TYR A 42 21.20 7.12 0.11
N ASP A 43 21.74 8.11 -0.61
CA ASP A 43 22.29 9.33 0.01
C ASP A 43 21.20 10.05 0.81
N GLU A 44 20.05 10.29 0.18
CA GLU A 44 18.91 10.97 0.83
C GLU A 44 18.34 10.12 1.98
N LEU A 45 18.25 8.80 1.82
CA LEU A 45 17.78 7.90 2.88
C LEU A 45 18.67 7.94 4.13
N GLN A 46 19.98 8.13 3.98
CA GLN A 46 20.87 8.27 5.14
C GLN A 46 20.72 9.61 5.85
N CYS A 47 20.11 10.61 5.21
CA CYS A 47 19.91 11.95 5.77
C CYS A 47 18.55 12.16 6.45
N ILE A 48 17.61 11.21 6.34
CA ILE A 48 16.29 11.30 6.99
C ILE A 48 16.28 10.64 8.37
N GLU A 49 15.21 10.88 9.15
CA GLU A 49 15.05 10.33 10.50
C GLU A 49 15.15 8.79 10.54
N ASP A 50 15.83 8.24 11.56
CA ASP A 50 16.04 6.80 11.77
C ASP A 50 14.77 5.96 11.58
N ARG A 51 13.61 6.44 12.06
CA ARG A 51 12.33 5.71 11.92
C ARG A 51 11.94 5.50 10.47
N MET A 52 12.17 6.49 9.61
CA MET A 52 11.89 6.39 8.18
C MET A 52 12.87 5.44 7.49
N GLN A 53 14.14 5.45 7.93
CA GLN A 53 15.13 4.47 7.49
C GLN A 53 14.68 3.05 7.84
N ILE A 54 14.35 2.79 9.10
CA ILE A 54 13.86 1.47 9.55
C ILE A 54 12.60 1.05 8.79
N TYR A 55 11.65 1.97 8.56
CA TYR A 55 10.46 1.67 7.76
C TYR A 55 10.79 1.28 6.31
N ALA A 56 11.84 1.85 5.72
CA ALA A 56 12.28 1.57 4.37
C ALA A 56 12.99 0.20 4.21
N LEU A 57 13.26 -0.54 5.29
CA LEU A 57 13.95 -1.83 5.25
C LEU A 57 13.41 -2.79 4.18
N PRO A 58 12.08 -3.04 4.05
CA PRO A 58 11.57 -3.94 3.01
C PRO A 58 11.90 -3.46 1.59
N ALA A 59 11.82 -2.16 1.33
CA ALA A 59 12.17 -1.58 0.02
C ALA A 59 13.68 -1.66 -0.26
N VAL A 60 14.51 -1.46 0.76
CA VAL A 60 15.97 -1.63 0.68
C VAL A 60 16.32 -3.08 0.36
N LEU A 61 15.71 -4.05 1.06
CA LEU A 61 15.92 -5.47 0.80
C LEU A 61 15.50 -5.85 -0.62
N LYS A 62 14.31 -5.42 -1.06
CA LYS A 62 13.83 -5.62 -2.43
C LYS A 62 14.81 -5.10 -3.48
N SER A 63 15.44 -3.95 -3.24
CA SER A 63 16.39 -3.37 -4.18
C SER A 63 17.71 -4.17 -4.32
N LEU A 64 18.07 -5.01 -3.33
CA LEU A 64 19.24 -5.90 -3.40
C LEU A 64 19.07 -7.03 -4.42
N HIS A 65 17.83 -7.31 -4.83
CA HIS A 65 17.51 -8.33 -5.83
C HIS A 65 17.66 -7.85 -7.27
N ARG A 66 18.08 -6.61 -7.50
CA ARG A 66 18.36 -6.11 -8.85
C ARG A 66 19.56 -6.82 -9.45
N GLU A 67 19.41 -7.19 -10.72
CA GLU A 67 20.51 -7.71 -11.52
C GLU A 67 21.64 -6.68 -11.65
N ASN A 68 22.89 -7.14 -11.61
CA ASN A 68 24.09 -6.32 -11.89
C ASN A 68 24.29 -5.09 -10.99
N LEU A 69 23.88 -5.16 -9.72
CA LEU A 69 24.09 -4.07 -8.76
C LEU A 69 25.58 -3.67 -8.65
N PRO A 70 25.97 -2.41 -8.94
CA PRO A 70 27.36 -1.96 -8.91
C PRO A 70 28.01 -2.14 -7.53
N LYS A 71 29.32 -2.41 -7.51
CA LYS A 71 30.08 -2.56 -6.25
C LYS A 71 29.96 -1.32 -5.34
N THR A 72 30.00 -0.12 -5.92
CA THR A 72 29.85 1.16 -5.19
C THR A 72 28.51 1.24 -4.48
N LEU A 73 27.45 0.77 -5.13
CA LEU A 73 26.11 0.75 -4.55
C LEU A 73 25.99 -0.33 -3.47
N LYS A 74 26.55 -1.53 -3.68
CA LYS A 74 26.65 -2.56 -2.62
C LYS A 74 27.34 -2.02 -1.36
N THR A 75 28.42 -1.25 -1.52
CA THR A 75 29.10 -0.58 -0.40
C THR A 75 28.18 0.43 0.29
N LYS A 76 27.43 1.23 -0.47
CA LYS A 76 26.47 2.20 0.08
C LYS A 76 25.37 1.53 0.90
N ILE A 77 24.83 0.42 0.40
CA ILE A 77 23.80 -0.35 1.11
C ILE A 77 24.36 -0.98 2.39
N ARG A 78 25.59 -1.48 2.34
CA ARG A 78 26.28 -1.96 3.54
C ARG A 78 26.45 -0.86 4.58
N GLN A 79 26.85 0.35 4.15
CA GLN A 79 26.96 1.50 5.06
C GLN A 79 25.62 1.85 5.69
N TYR A 80 24.52 1.78 4.93
CA TYR A 80 23.17 1.96 5.45
C TYR A 80 22.81 0.92 6.53
N PHE A 81 23.05 -0.37 6.29
CA PHE A 81 22.77 -1.39 7.31
C PHE A 81 23.64 -1.24 8.55
N ASN A 82 24.93 -0.92 8.37
CA ASN A 82 25.82 -0.68 9.50
C ASN A 82 25.37 0.55 10.31
N TYR A 83 24.95 1.64 9.65
CA TYR A 83 24.39 2.80 10.33
C TYR A 83 23.14 2.46 11.15
N LEU A 84 22.24 1.61 10.63
CA LEU A 84 21.09 1.14 11.41
C LEU A 84 21.48 0.21 12.56
N ALA A 85 22.61 -0.48 12.45
CA ALA A 85 23.17 -1.29 13.52
C ALA A 85 23.90 -0.46 14.58
N ASP A 86 24.30 0.77 14.25
CA ASP A 86 24.97 1.66 15.19
C ASP A 86 24.03 1.99 16.37
N GLY A 87 24.45 1.60 17.58
CA GLY A 87 23.70 1.85 18.82
C GLY A 87 22.73 0.73 19.21
N ILE A 88 22.79 -0.43 18.57
CA ILE A 88 22.16 -1.66 19.06
C ILE A 88 22.92 -2.18 20.30
N SER A 89 22.21 -2.89 21.18
CA SER A 89 22.81 -3.55 22.35
C SER A 89 23.90 -4.55 21.95
N GLU A 90 25.04 -4.52 22.66
CA GLU A 90 26.16 -5.47 22.50
C GLU A 90 25.69 -6.94 22.54
N GLN A 91 24.58 -7.23 23.25
CA GLN A 91 23.99 -8.57 23.37
C GLN A 91 23.53 -9.17 22.05
N VAL A 92 23.14 -8.35 21.08
CA VAL A 92 22.60 -8.81 19.79
C VAL A 92 23.42 -8.30 18.59
N GLU A 93 24.43 -7.47 18.82
CA GLU A 93 25.23 -6.82 17.78
C GLU A 93 25.86 -7.82 16.81
N GLU A 94 26.53 -8.86 17.32
CA GLU A 94 27.16 -9.89 16.47
C GLU A 94 26.12 -10.60 15.59
N ALA A 95 25.00 -11.01 16.19
CA ALA A 95 23.93 -11.70 15.48
C ALA A 95 23.26 -10.79 14.43
N VAL A 96 23.09 -9.50 14.73
CA VAL A 96 22.60 -8.51 13.74
C VAL A 96 23.59 -8.38 12.57
N HIS A 97 24.90 -8.28 12.82
CA HIS A 97 25.88 -8.23 11.75
C HIS A 97 25.91 -9.50 10.89
N GLN A 98 25.69 -10.68 11.49
CA GLN A 98 25.52 -11.93 10.74
C GLN A 98 24.29 -11.87 9.81
N VAL A 99 23.16 -11.35 10.30
CA VAL A 99 21.94 -11.15 9.48
C VAL A 99 22.16 -10.11 8.38
N ILE A 100 22.88 -9.01 8.65
CA ILE A 100 23.26 -8.02 7.61
C ILE A 100 24.11 -8.68 6.52
N ASN A 101 25.11 -9.48 6.91
CA ASN A 101 25.92 -10.20 5.94
C ASN A 101 25.08 -11.17 5.10
N LEU A 102 24.15 -11.89 5.73
CA LEU A 102 23.19 -12.75 5.05
C LEU A 102 22.35 -11.97 4.04
N ALA A 103 21.80 -10.81 4.42
CA ALA A 103 21.02 -9.95 3.54
C ALA A 103 21.81 -9.52 2.30
N LEU A 104 23.08 -9.14 2.48
CA LEU A 104 23.96 -8.63 1.41
C LEU A 104 24.52 -9.73 0.50
N SER A 105 24.52 -10.99 0.93
CA SER A 105 25.19 -12.12 0.25
C SER A 105 24.30 -12.85 -0.76
N ASN A 106 23.25 -12.18 -1.25
CA ASN A 106 22.15 -12.69 -2.07
C ASN A 106 22.38 -14.09 -2.69
N GLN A 107 21.61 -15.09 -2.23
CA GLN A 107 21.59 -16.51 -2.66
C GLN A 107 22.77 -17.43 -2.28
N LEU A 108 23.79 -16.97 -1.54
CA LEU A 108 24.91 -17.83 -1.15
C LEU A 108 24.61 -18.80 0.02
N TYR A 109 23.55 -18.55 0.78
CA TYR A 109 23.21 -19.35 1.96
C TYR A 109 22.10 -20.35 1.65
N ALA A 110 22.26 -21.57 2.18
CA ALA A 110 21.17 -22.55 2.20
C ALA A 110 20.07 -22.09 3.18
N SER A 111 18.81 -22.43 2.89
CA SER A 111 17.65 -22.02 3.70
C SER A 111 17.79 -22.37 5.18
N LYS A 112 18.39 -23.53 5.49
CA LYS A 112 18.69 -23.97 6.87
C LYS A 112 19.67 -23.07 7.60
N ASP A 113 20.71 -22.59 6.92
CA ASP A 113 21.69 -21.67 7.51
C ASP A 113 21.05 -20.32 7.80
N ILE A 114 20.16 -19.87 6.90
CA ILE A 114 19.39 -18.64 7.08
C ILE A 114 18.51 -18.74 8.34
N ILE A 115 17.74 -19.82 8.46
CA ILE A 115 16.89 -20.08 9.63
C ILE A 115 17.72 -20.14 10.91
N LYS A 116 18.89 -20.80 10.89
CA LYS A 116 19.77 -20.89 12.05
C LYS A 116 20.27 -19.52 12.53
N VAL A 117 20.72 -18.67 11.62
CA VAL A 117 21.17 -17.29 11.95
C VAL A 117 20.01 -16.47 12.51
N ILE A 118 18.82 -16.57 11.92
CA ILE A 118 17.62 -15.88 12.38
C ILE A 118 17.19 -16.35 13.78
N SER A 119 17.13 -17.67 13.99
CA SER A 119 16.78 -18.26 15.29
C SER A 119 17.75 -17.83 16.40
N LYS A 120 19.05 -17.73 16.09
CA LYS A 120 20.04 -17.21 17.03
C LYS A 120 19.77 -15.75 17.40
N LEU A 121 19.52 -14.88 16.43
CA LEU A 121 19.18 -13.47 16.71
C LEU A 121 17.89 -13.34 17.52
N ILE A 122 16.87 -14.16 17.24
CA ILE A 122 15.63 -14.16 18.02
C ILE A 122 15.91 -14.56 19.48
N GLN A 123 16.68 -15.62 19.72
CA GLN A 123 17.07 -16.03 21.08
C GLN A 123 17.82 -14.93 21.81
N ASP A 124 18.78 -14.28 21.15
CA ASP A 124 19.56 -13.20 21.76
C ASP A 124 18.68 -11.98 22.07
N SER A 125 17.70 -11.69 21.20
CA SER A 125 16.76 -10.57 21.38
C SER A 125 15.84 -10.72 22.59
N GLN A 126 15.60 -11.95 23.08
CA GLN A 126 14.78 -12.19 24.27
C GLN A 126 15.42 -11.63 25.55
N ASN A 127 16.74 -11.38 25.53
CA ASN A 127 17.48 -10.82 26.66
C ASN A 127 17.52 -9.28 26.66
N LEU A 128 16.96 -8.63 25.62
CA LEU A 128 16.90 -7.19 25.55
C LEU A 128 15.99 -6.62 26.65
N PRO A 129 16.30 -5.41 27.15
CA PRO A 129 15.47 -4.77 28.17
C PRO A 129 14.04 -4.54 27.69
N GLU A 130 13.12 -4.51 28.65
CA GLU A 130 11.71 -4.24 28.40
C GLU A 130 11.54 -2.83 27.79
N ARG A 131 10.75 -2.74 26.72
CA ARG A 131 10.54 -1.53 25.92
C ARG A 131 9.05 -1.24 25.84
N GLN A 132 8.69 0.04 25.80
CA GLN A 132 7.30 0.47 25.77
C GLN A 132 6.81 0.77 24.37
N LEU A 133 5.64 0.24 24.02
CA LEU A 133 4.92 0.57 22.80
C LEU A 133 4.30 1.96 22.90
N THR A 134 4.22 2.65 21.76
CA THR A 134 3.54 3.94 21.65
C THR A 134 2.10 3.75 21.16
N SER A 135 1.19 4.61 21.62
CA SER A 135 -0.20 4.60 21.13
C SER A 135 -0.34 5.08 19.68
N ILE A 136 0.61 5.89 19.22
CA ILE A 136 0.73 6.30 17.81
C ILE A 136 1.58 5.25 17.09
N PRO A 137 1.11 4.68 15.97
CA PRO A 137 1.88 3.72 15.20
C PRO A 137 3.25 4.23 14.78
N TYR A 138 4.25 3.35 14.77
CA TYR A 138 5.60 3.55 14.21
C TYR A 138 6.56 4.45 15.00
N LEU A 139 6.11 5.15 16.05
CA LEU A 139 7.03 5.97 16.87
C LEU A 139 8.02 5.13 17.67
N ASP A 140 7.73 3.84 17.82
CA ASP A 140 8.48 2.80 18.52
C ASP A 140 9.46 2.00 17.63
N LEU A 141 9.52 2.30 16.32
CA LEU A 141 10.36 1.54 15.36
C LEU A 141 11.83 1.39 15.78
N LYS A 142 12.42 2.45 16.34
CA LYS A 142 13.81 2.42 16.81
C LYS A 142 13.99 1.48 18.01
N ALA A 143 13.01 1.43 18.92
CA ALA A 143 13.07 0.57 20.10
C ALA A 143 12.95 -0.92 19.71
N PHE A 144 12.16 -1.23 18.68
CA PHE A 144 11.93 -2.59 18.18
C PHE A 144 12.60 -2.85 16.83
N PHE A 145 13.76 -2.24 16.61
CA PHE A 145 14.53 -2.39 15.37
C PHE A 145 14.87 -3.86 15.10
N THR A 146 15.45 -4.55 16.10
CA THR A 146 15.91 -5.94 15.96
C THR A 146 14.80 -6.86 15.49
N GLU A 147 13.62 -6.74 16.12
CA GLU A 147 12.47 -7.57 15.79
C GLU A 147 11.91 -7.25 14.41
N THR A 148 11.82 -5.95 14.09
CA THR A 148 11.39 -5.49 12.76
C THR A 148 12.36 -5.95 11.67
N PHE A 149 13.66 -5.92 11.92
CA PHE A 149 14.69 -6.32 10.99
C PHE A 149 14.63 -7.82 10.69
N VAL A 150 14.48 -8.66 11.72
CA VAL A 150 14.26 -10.11 11.55
C VAL A 150 13.05 -10.38 10.66
N LEU A 151 11.91 -9.74 10.96
CA LEU A 151 10.68 -9.95 10.18
C LEU A 151 10.79 -9.44 8.75
N ALA A 152 11.52 -8.34 8.52
CA ALA A 152 11.76 -7.83 7.18
C ALA A 152 12.62 -8.80 6.35
N ILE A 153 13.64 -9.41 6.97
CA ILE A 153 14.47 -10.44 6.34
C ILE A 153 13.67 -11.71 6.04
N LEU A 154 12.85 -12.18 6.98
CA LEU A 154 11.99 -13.34 6.75
C LEU A 154 11.03 -13.09 5.59
N ALA A 155 10.36 -11.94 5.55
CA ALA A 155 9.45 -11.58 4.47
C ALA A 155 10.17 -11.50 3.11
N ASP A 156 11.36 -10.89 3.06
CA ASP A 156 12.19 -10.82 1.86
C ASP A 156 12.61 -12.20 1.36
N LYS A 157 13.02 -13.10 2.25
CA LYS A 157 13.46 -14.45 1.87
C LYS A 157 12.31 -15.33 1.41
N ILE A 158 11.10 -15.17 1.94
CA ILE A 158 9.91 -15.85 1.43
C ILE A 158 9.62 -15.44 -0.03
N GLU A 159 9.79 -14.16 -0.37
CA GLU A 159 9.51 -13.66 -1.73
C GLU A 159 10.64 -14.01 -2.72
N ASN A 160 11.90 -13.97 -2.29
CA ASN A 160 13.05 -13.93 -3.19
C ASN A 160 14.06 -15.10 -3.06
N HIS A 161 13.83 -16.08 -2.17
CA HIS A 161 14.72 -17.24 -2.00
C HIS A 161 13.98 -18.56 -2.26
N GLU A 162 14.42 -19.29 -3.27
CA GLU A 162 13.78 -20.53 -3.74
C GLU A 162 13.84 -21.63 -2.66
N GLY A 163 12.69 -22.23 -2.35
CA GLY A 163 12.57 -23.28 -1.34
C GLY A 163 12.67 -22.80 0.12
N PHE A 164 12.86 -21.50 0.37
CA PHE A 164 12.88 -20.96 1.74
C PHE A 164 11.54 -21.12 2.46
N ILE A 165 10.43 -20.91 1.74
CA ILE A 165 9.08 -21.03 2.32
C ILE A 165 8.80 -22.45 2.84
N ASP A 166 9.20 -23.48 2.11
CA ASP A 166 8.99 -24.89 2.49
C ASP A 166 9.83 -25.28 3.71
N GLU A 167 11.08 -24.79 3.76
CA GLU A 167 11.94 -25.00 4.92
C GLU A 167 11.41 -24.25 6.15
N LEU A 168 10.94 -23.01 5.97
CA LEU A 168 10.32 -22.24 7.04
C LEU A 168 9.04 -22.91 7.55
N ILE A 169 8.17 -23.41 6.67
CA ILE A 169 6.96 -24.17 7.06
C ILE A 169 7.36 -25.41 7.85
N SER A 170 8.40 -26.13 7.42
CA SER A 170 8.90 -27.31 8.13
C SER A 170 9.36 -26.95 9.55
N GLU A 171 10.13 -25.87 9.69
CA GLU A 171 10.59 -25.36 10.99
C GLU A 171 9.42 -24.91 11.90
N LEU A 172 8.38 -24.32 11.32
CA LEU A 172 7.18 -23.89 12.05
C LEU A 172 6.30 -25.07 12.50
N ASN A 173 6.27 -26.16 11.73
CA ASN A 173 5.44 -27.35 11.99
C ASN A 173 6.11 -28.41 12.86
N ASN A 174 7.44 -28.37 13.06
CA ASN A 174 8.21 -29.29 13.92
C ASN A 174 7.86 -29.18 15.43
N GLN A 175 6.66 -28.73 15.78
CA GLN A 175 6.17 -28.63 17.16
C GLN A 175 5.65 -29.97 17.71
N ASP A 176 5.28 -30.92 16.86
CA ASP A 176 4.70 -32.19 17.27
C ASP A 176 5.26 -33.36 16.43
N GLU A 177 6.26 -34.05 16.97
CA GLU A 177 6.32 -35.52 16.89
C GLU A 177 7.00 -36.07 18.15
N SER A 178 6.25 -36.94 18.82
CA SER A 178 6.52 -37.58 20.09
C SER A 178 7.74 -38.51 20.08
N GLU A 179 8.31 -38.70 21.27
CA GLU A 179 9.34 -39.68 21.66
C GLU A 179 10.80 -39.25 21.43
N LEU A 180 11.45 -38.76 22.51
CA LEU A 180 12.82 -39.11 22.98
C LEU A 180 13.45 -37.96 23.79
N ASN A 181 13.64 -38.21 25.09
CA ASN A 181 14.59 -37.62 26.05
C ASN A 181 14.63 -36.09 26.27
N ASP A 182 14.38 -35.70 27.53
CA ASP A 182 14.32 -34.35 28.11
C ASP A 182 15.62 -33.50 28.06
N GLN A 183 16.60 -33.79 27.21
CA GLN A 183 17.89 -33.07 27.21
C GLN A 183 18.19 -32.19 25.98
N ASP A 184 17.39 -32.23 24.90
CA ASP A 184 17.63 -31.43 23.68
C ASP A 184 16.35 -30.77 23.10
N LYS A 185 15.48 -30.22 23.95
CA LYS A 185 14.35 -29.39 23.47
C LYS A 185 14.82 -28.00 23.02
N ASN A 186 15.56 -27.92 21.92
CA ASN A 186 15.69 -26.68 21.16
C ASN A 186 14.45 -26.51 20.28
N LEU A 187 13.31 -26.17 20.90
CA LEU A 187 12.16 -25.69 20.12
C LEU A 187 12.57 -24.43 19.38
N SER A 188 12.21 -24.36 18.10
CA SER A 188 12.42 -23.16 17.29
C SER A 188 11.80 -21.93 17.98
N PRO A 189 12.53 -20.82 18.11
CA PRO A 189 11.98 -19.59 18.69
C PRO A 189 11.08 -18.83 17.70
N ILE A 190 11.07 -19.22 16.42
CA ILE A 190 10.38 -18.49 15.34
C ILE A 190 8.85 -18.46 15.53
N PRO A 191 8.14 -19.57 15.84
CA PRO A 191 6.69 -19.54 16.01
C PRO A 191 6.22 -18.59 17.11
N SER A 192 6.85 -18.63 18.29
CA SER A 192 6.49 -17.76 19.41
C SER A 192 6.81 -16.30 19.13
N PHE A 193 7.89 -16.04 18.38
CA PHE A 193 8.27 -14.71 17.91
C PHE A 193 7.25 -14.13 16.90
N LEU A 194 6.81 -14.92 15.91
CA LEU A 194 5.77 -14.51 14.96
C LEU A 194 4.44 -14.22 15.68
N GLN A 195 4.07 -15.08 16.63
CA GLN A 195 2.87 -14.88 17.45
C GLN A 195 2.96 -13.60 18.30
N ALA A 196 4.10 -13.33 18.92
CA ALA A 196 4.32 -12.09 19.67
C ALA A 196 4.19 -10.85 18.77
N ALA A 197 4.72 -10.91 17.54
CA ALA A 197 4.55 -9.86 16.55
C ALA A 197 3.09 -9.68 16.11
N LEU A 198 2.33 -10.77 15.89
CA LEU A 198 0.89 -10.74 15.60
C LEU A 198 0.06 -10.17 16.76
N GLU A 199 0.51 -10.36 17.99
CA GLU A 199 -0.07 -9.74 19.17
C GLU A 199 0.28 -8.25 19.32
N SER A 200 1.07 -7.70 18.38
CA SER A 200 1.56 -6.32 18.34
C SER A 200 2.55 -5.97 19.45
N LYS A 201 3.32 -6.95 19.97
CA LYS A 201 4.33 -6.71 21.02
C LYS A 201 5.57 -5.94 20.54
N PHE A 202 5.81 -5.89 19.23
CA PHE A 202 6.98 -5.25 18.62
C PHE A 202 6.62 -4.04 17.75
N GLY A 203 5.42 -3.48 17.93
CA GLY A 203 4.95 -2.33 17.18
C GLY A 203 4.33 -2.67 15.82
N ARG A 204 3.99 -1.61 15.08
CA ARG A 204 3.09 -1.69 13.92
C ARG A 204 3.70 -2.37 12.69
N LEU A 205 4.95 -2.06 12.36
CA LEU A 205 5.58 -2.63 11.17
C LEU A 205 5.83 -4.13 11.34
N ALA A 206 6.35 -4.53 12.51
CA ALA A 206 6.52 -5.92 12.88
C ALA A 206 5.20 -6.71 12.81
N PHE A 207 4.10 -6.16 13.34
CA PHE A 207 2.77 -6.74 13.19
C PHE A 207 2.39 -7.00 11.73
N ARG A 208 2.56 -5.98 10.86
CA ARG A 208 2.22 -6.09 9.43
C ARG A 208 3.07 -7.16 8.73
N LEU A 209 4.38 -7.18 8.97
CA LEU A 209 5.29 -8.17 8.39
C LEU A 209 4.93 -9.59 8.86
N SER A 210 4.62 -9.77 10.14
CA SER A 210 4.21 -11.07 10.68
C SER A 210 2.88 -11.55 10.08
N ALA A 211 1.90 -10.66 9.92
CA ALA A 211 0.63 -10.98 9.26
C ALA A 211 0.82 -11.47 7.82
N LEU A 212 1.78 -10.89 7.08
CA LEU A 212 2.14 -11.35 5.75
C LEU A 212 2.82 -12.72 5.79
N ILE A 213 3.85 -12.90 6.60
CA ILE A 213 4.59 -14.16 6.75
C ILE A 213 3.63 -15.30 7.07
N VAL A 214 2.82 -15.14 8.12
CA VAL A 214 1.88 -16.17 8.59
C VAL A 214 0.79 -16.47 7.56
N SER A 215 0.36 -15.47 6.77
CA SER A 215 -0.60 -15.71 5.68
C SER A 215 -0.01 -16.53 4.53
N LEU A 216 1.29 -16.38 4.25
CA LEU A 216 1.99 -17.10 3.20
C LEU A 216 2.37 -18.52 3.64
N THR A 217 2.78 -18.69 4.90
CA THR A 217 3.13 -20.00 5.46
C THR A 217 1.93 -20.83 5.90
N SER A 218 0.71 -20.25 5.88
CA SER A 218 -0.54 -20.91 6.32
C SER A 218 -0.48 -21.47 7.76
N THR A 219 0.35 -20.90 8.62
CA THR A 219 0.52 -21.35 10.02
C THR A 219 -0.58 -20.88 10.96
N GLU A 220 -1.38 -19.89 10.53
CA GLU A 220 -2.60 -19.48 11.22
C GLU A 220 -3.75 -19.39 10.23
N SER A 221 -4.98 -19.47 10.74
CA SER A 221 -6.16 -19.28 9.90
C SER A 221 -6.23 -17.85 9.38
N LEU A 222 -6.48 -17.68 8.07
CA LEU A 222 -6.64 -16.35 7.45
C LEU A 222 -7.79 -15.54 8.08
N GLU A 223 -8.80 -16.22 8.65
CA GLU A 223 -9.86 -15.58 9.45
C GLU A 223 -9.32 -14.95 10.73
N LYS A 224 -8.48 -15.68 11.48
CA LYS A 224 -7.85 -15.17 12.70
C LYS A 224 -6.92 -13.99 12.39
N VAL A 225 -6.07 -14.10 11.36
CA VAL A 225 -5.19 -13.00 10.95
C VAL A 225 -6.00 -11.74 10.57
N ARG A 226 -7.06 -11.91 9.77
CA ARG A 226 -7.97 -10.80 9.40
C ARG A 226 -8.64 -10.15 10.61
N SER A 227 -9.11 -10.95 11.57
CA SER A 227 -9.70 -10.43 12.80
C SER A 227 -8.68 -9.65 13.64
N LEU A 228 -7.44 -10.15 13.74
CA LEU A 228 -6.36 -9.44 14.43
C LEU A 228 -6.06 -8.08 13.77
N ILE A 229 -6.06 -8.00 12.44
CA ILE A 229 -5.89 -6.73 11.71
C ILE A 229 -6.99 -5.73 12.10
N GLY A 230 -8.24 -6.17 12.20
CA GLY A 230 -9.36 -5.35 12.69
C GLY A 230 -9.18 -4.86 14.13
N GLN A 231 -8.71 -5.73 15.02
CA GLN A 231 -8.54 -5.45 16.45
C GLN A 231 -7.32 -4.58 16.78
N LYS A 232 -6.26 -4.63 15.97
CA LYS A 232 -4.98 -3.94 16.21
C LYS A 232 -4.90 -2.55 15.56
N ALA A 233 -6.01 -2.01 15.10
CA ALA A 233 -6.09 -0.62 14.64
C ALA A 233 -5.82 0.37 15.79
N SER A 234 -5.19 1.51 15.47
CA SER A 234 -5.04 2.60 16.45
C SER A 234 -6.37 3.34 16.69
N VAL A 235 -7.19 3.41 15.65
CA VAL A 235 -8.53 4.02 15.66
C VAL A 235 -9.54 3.06 15.05
N ALA A 236 -9.39 2.75 13.76
CA ALA A 236 -10.32 1.91 13.02
C ALA A 236 -9.61 1.35 11.77
N ALA A 237 -9.53 0.03 11.62
CA ALA A 237 -8.68 -0.60 10.61
C ALA A 237 -9.06 -0.17 9.19
N GLN A 238 -10.35 0.01 8.93
CA GLN A 238 -10.90 0.45 7.65
C GLN A 238 -10.44 1.84 7.22
N ALA A 239 -9.87 2.62 8.13
CA ALA A 239 -9.54 4.01 7.89
C ALA A 239 -8.01 4.26 7.99
N GLU A 240 -7.23 3.20 8.23
CA GLU A 240 -5.76 3.22 8.30
C GLU A 240 -5.19 2.55 7.03
N PRO A 241 -4.65 3.31 6.06
CA PRO A 241 -4.23 2.77 4.77
C PRO A 241 -3.21 1.62 4.81
N ASP A 242 -2.30 1.62 5.78
CA ASP A 242 -1.32 0.55 5.97
C ASP A 242 -1.98 -0.78 6.38
N LEU A 243 -3.04 -0.69 7.18
CA LEU A 243 -3.82 -1.81 7.67
C LEU A 243 -4.76 -2.36 6.60
N LEU A 244 -5.39 -1.48 5.82
CA LEU A 244 -6.12 -1.85 4.61
C LEU A 244 -5.21 -2.58 3.61
N ASN A 245 -3.99 -2.09 3.39
CA ASN A 245 -3.02 -2.74 2.51
C ASN A 245 -2.64 -4.14 3.01
N THR A 246 -2.41 -4.29 4.32
CA THR A 246 -2.12 -5.58 4.94
C THR A 246 -3.33 -6.52 4.83
N TYR A 247 -4.54 -6.03 5.12
CA TYR A 247 -5.78 -6.79 5.01
C TYR A 247 -6.05 -7.27 3.58
N ALA A 248 -5.87 -6.40 2.58
CA ALA A 248 -6.03 -6.76 1.17
C ALA A 248 -5.04 -7.86 0.77
N THR A 249 -3.78 -7.74 1.21
CA THR A 249 -2.75 -8.72 0.90
C THR A 249 -3.05 -10.07 1.54
N VAL A 250 -3.52 -10.11 2.79
CA VAL A 250 -3.94 -11.37 3.44
C VAL A 250 -5.21 -11.95 2.79
N LEU A 251 -6.17 -11.10 2.42
CA LEU A 251 -7.43 -11.53 1.82
C LEU A 251 -7.26 -12.14 0.42
N PHE A 252 -6.32 -11.60 -0.36
CA PHE A 252 -6.10 -11.97 -1.76
C PHE A 252 -4.76 -12.70 -2.00
N GLY A 253 -3.94 -12.90 -0.97
CA GLY A 253 -2.58 -13.45 -1.09
C GLY A 253 -2.50 -14.97 -1.24
N ASN A 254 -3.56 -15.72 -0.89
CA ASN A 254 -3.54 -17.18 -1.04
C ASN A 254 -3.87 -17.57 -2.50
N GLN A 255 -2.82 -17.93 -3.24
CA GLN A 255 -2.83 -18.18 -4.69
C GLN A 255 -3.21 -19.62 -5.07
N ASN A 256 -3.41 -20.52 -4.10
CA ASN A 256 -3.34 -21.98 -4.30
C ASN A 256 -4.46 -22.60 -5.17
N SER A 257 -5.30 -21.80 -5.85
CA SER A 257 -6.33 -22.30 -6.76
C SER A 257 -6.74 -21.35 -7.89
N LYS A 258 -6.15 -20.16 -7.99
CA LYS A 258 -6.60 -19.12 -8.94
C LYS A 258 -5.46 -18.63 -9.80
N THR A 259 -5.76 -18.40 -11.07
CA THR A 259 -4.85 -17.68 -11.97
C THR A 259 -4.72 -16.21 -11.54
N ALA A 260 -3.61 -15.56 -11.90
CA ALA A 260 -3.41 -14.13 -11.64
C ALA A 260 -4.56 -13.28 -12.21
N GLN A 261 -5.06 -13.65 -13.39
CA GLN A 261 -6.21 -13.02 -14.04
C GLN A 261 -7.49 -13.13 -13.20
N GLU A 262 -7.86 -14.32 -12.72
CA GLU A 262 -9.06 -14.53 -11.89
C GLU A 262 -8.98 -13.77 -10.58
N LEU A 263 -7.80 -13.76 -9.96
CA LEU A 263 -7.54 -13.02 -8.73
C LEU A 263 -7.69 -11.52 -8.95
N CYS A 264 -7.10 -10.98 -10.03
CA CYS A 264 -7.24 -9.58 -10.41
C CYS A 264 -8.72 -9.20 -10.63
N GLN A 265 -9.48 -10.00 -11.38
CA GLN A 265 -10.91 -9.76 -11.59
C GLN A 265 -11.70 -9.77 -10.27
N GLN A 266 -11.35 -10.66 -9.34
CA GLN A 266 -11.96 -10.69 -8.01
C GLN A 266 -11.63 -9.41 -7.20
N ILE A 267 -10.37 -8.97 -7.22
CA ILE A 267 -9.92 -7.73 -6.55
C ILE A 267 -10.66 -6.51 -7.11
N ILE A 268 -10.75 -6.39 -8.44
CA ILE A 268 -11.49 -5.28 -9.06
C ILE A 268 -12.98 -5.36 -8.74
N SER A 269 -13.58 -6.56 -8.75
CA SER A 269 -14.97 -6.72 -8.33
C SER A 269 -15.19 -6.33 -6.86
N GLU A 270 -14.23 -6.57 -5.99
CA GLU A 270 -14.30 -6.18 -4.58
C GLU A 270 -14.29 -4.65 -4.40
N SER A 271 -13.61 -3.90 -5.28
CA SER A 271 -13.61 -2.42 -5.23
C SER A 271 -15.00 -1.78 -5.39
N LEU A 272 -15.96 -2.54 -5.92
CA LEU A 272 -17.38 -2.15 -6.03
C LEU A 272 -18.26 -2.85 -4.99
N LYS A 273 -18.03 -4.15 -4.74
CA LYS A 273 -18.84 -4.96 -3.81
C LYS A 273 -18.59 -4.59 -2.35
N LEU A 274 -17.36 -4.22 -1.99
CA LEU A 274 -16.94 -3.81 -0.65
C LEU A 274 -17.21 -4.85 0.45
N ASN A 275 -17.24 -6.15 0.11
CA ASN A 275 -17.57 -7.19 1.09
C ASN A 275 -16.46 -7.34 2.14
N GLY A 276 -15.20 -7.39 1.70
CA GLY A 276 -14.03 -7.46 2.58
C GLY A 276 -13.94 -6.23 3.49
N LEU A 277 -14.20 -5.04 2.93
CA LEU A 277 -14.24 -3.81 3.72
C LEU A 277 -15.38 -3.82 4.77
N ARG A 278 -16.58 -4.29 4.42
CA ARG A 278 -17.69 -4.40 5.39
C ARG A 278 -17.39 -5.38 6.51
N ASN A 279 -16.75 -6.52 6.20
CA ASN A 279 -16.31 -7.47 7.22
C ASN A 279 -15.30 -6.82 8.17
N LEU A 280 -14.30 -6.12 7.62
CA LEU A 280 -13.33 -5.39 8.44
C LEU A 280 -13.99 -4.33 9.33
N ILE A 281 -14.96 -3.57 8.81
CA ILE A 281 -15.73 -2.59 9.59
C ILE A 281 -16.50 -3.28 10.74
N ALA A 282 -17.08 -4.45 10.49
CA ALA A 282 -17.82 -5.20 11.51
C ALA A 282 -16.92 -5.78 12.62
N GLU A 283 -15.66 -6.08 12.29
CA GLU A 283 -14.66 -6.62 13.22
C GLU A 283 -13.84 -5.53 13.94
N SER A 284 -13.85 -4.30 13.42
CA SER A 284 -13.06 -3.20 13.98
C SER A 284 -13.69 -2.62 15.24
N SER A 285 -12.84 -2.18 16.16
CA SER A 285 -13.27 -1.42 17.33
C SER A 285 -13.79 -0.04 16.94
N ASN A 286 -14.78 0.46 17.67
CA ASN A 286 -15.30 1.82 17.50
C ASN A 286 -14.31 2.83 18.10
N GLY A 287 -13.21 3.12 17.42
CA GLY A 287 -12.30 4.20 17.79
C GLY A 287 -12.84 5.58 17.42
N ASN A 288 -12.22 6.63 17.96
CA ASN A 288 -12.59 8.01 17.66
C ASN A 288 -12.09 8.41 16.25
N PRO A 289 -12.96 8.54 15.24
CA PRO A 289 -12.54 8.89 13.89
C PRO A 289 -11.79 10.23 13.83
N ASP A 290 -12.10 11.19 14.71
CA ASP A 290 -11.47 12.53 14.70
C ASP A 290 -9.95 12.49 14.92
N ALA A 291 -9.44 11.51 15.66
CA ALA A 291 -8.00 11.35 15.85
C ALA A 291 -7.29 11.01 14.54
N LEU A 292 -7.88 10.10 13.77
CA LEU A 292 -7.38 9.72 12.45
C LEU A 292 -7.50 10.87 11.45
N PHE A 293 -8.67 11.50 11.36
CA PHE A 293 -8.93 12.63 10.46
C PHE A 293 -7.93 13.76 10.69
N ARG A 294 -7.63 14.09 11.96
CA ARG A 294 -6.56 15.04 12.30
C ARG A 294 -5.18 14.57 11.84
N ARG A 295 -4.84 13.29 12.06
CA ARG A 295 -3.54 12.71 11.65
C ARG A 295 -3.30 12.82 10.13
N VAL A 296 -4.31 12.50 9.33
CA VAL A 296 -4.22 12.59 7.85
C VAL A 296 -4.53 14.00 7.32
N GLY A 297 -4.82 14.94 8.22
CA GLY A 297 -5.10 16.33 7.88
C GLY A 297 -6.36 16.54 7.03
N ILE A 298 -7.39 15.72 7.23
CA ILE A 298 -8.71 15.86 6.61
C ILE A 298 -9.71 16.21 7.71
N GLN A 299 -10.54 17.24 7.52
CA GLN A 299 -11.59 17.52 8.50
C GLN A 299 -12.65 16.41 8.48
N ASN A 300 -13.04 15.91 9.65
CA ASN A 300 -14.08 14.89 9.75
C ASN A 300 -15.47 15.48 9.43
N THR A 301 -16.23 14.80 8.58
CA THR A 301 -17.64 15.05 8.30
C THR A 301 -18.35 13.71 8.11
N PRO A 302 -19.68 13.58 8.30
CA PRO A 302 -20.37 12.30 8.19
C PRO A 302 -20.11 11.58 6.85
N ASN A 303 -20.17 12.30 5.72
CA ASN A 303 -19.87 11.74 4.40
C ASN A 303 -18.42 11.24 4.29
N ARG A 304 -17.46 11.94 4.92
CA ARG A 304 -16.05 11.53 4.90
C ARG A 304 -15.79 10.34 5.81
N THR A 305 -16.44 10.28 6.97
CA THR A 305 -16.32 9.13 7.90
C THR A 305 -16.67 7.82 7.20
N GLU A 306 -17.72 7.82 6.37
CA GLU A 306 -18.15 6.63 5.63
C GLU A 306 -17.42 6.44 4.29
N GLY A 307 -17.15 7.53 3.56
CA GLY A 307 -16.64 7.45 2.19
C GLY A 307 -15.12 7.36 2.06
N LEU A 308 -14.35 7.98 2.98
CA LEU A 308 -12.88 7.94 2.91
C LEU A 308 -12.30 6.52 3.04
N PRO A 309 -12.78 5.66 3.97
CA PRO A 309 -12.42 4.24 4.00
C PRO A 309 -12.59 3.54 2.65
N ILE A 310 -13.67 3.86 1.92
CA ILE A 310 -13.94 3.25 0.61
C ILE A 310 -12.92 3.72 -0.43
N PHE A 311 -12.55 4.99 -0.45
CA PHE A 311 -11.52 5.48 -1.37
C PHE A 311 -10.16 4.86 -1.08
N TYR A 312 -9.77 4.74 0.20
CA TYR A 312 -8.55 4.03 0.57
C TYR A 312 -8.59 2.57 0.14
N TRP A 313 -9.70 1.88 0.36
CA TRP A 313 -9.87 0.48 -0.04
C TRP A 313 -9.78 0.31 -1.55
N GLN A 314 -10.49 1.14 -2.33
CA GLN A 314 -10.46 1.10 -3.78
C GLN A 314 -9.04 1.30 -4.32
N ILE A 315 -8.33 2.34 -3.87
CA ILE A 315 -6.95 2.58 -4.31
C ILE A 315 -6.04 1.42 -3.92
N THR A 316 -6.15 0.91 -2.69
CA THR A 316 -5.37 -0.23 -2.22
C THR A 316 -5.57 -1.46 -3.10
N LEU A 317 -6.82 -1.76 -3.48
CA LEU A 317 -7.14 -2.88 -4.36
C LEU A 317 -6.63 -2.67 -5.78
N TRP A 318 -6.75 -1.46 -6.31
CA TRP A 318 -6.24 -1.14 -7.66
C TRP A 318 -4.71 -1.22 -7.71
N GLU A 319 -4.01 -0.76 -6.67
CA GLU A 319 -2.56 -0.93 -6.51
C GLU A 319 -2.17 -2.41 -6.42
N LEU A 320 -2.92 -3.21 -5.65
CA LEU A 320 -2.67 -4.65 -5.51
C LEU A 320 -2.91 -5.40 -6.82
N ALA A 321 -4.03 -5.15 -7.49
CA ALA A 321 -4.34 -5.76 -8.79
C ALA A 321 -3.26 -5.44 -9.82
N ALA A 322 -2.85 -4.18 -9.92
CA ALA A 322 -1.80 -3.73 -10.84
C ALA A 322 -0.40 -4.26 -10.50
N ARG A 323 -0.18 -4.88 -9.33
CA ARG A 323 1.06 -5.59 -9.00
C ARG A 323 0.99 -7.09 -9.35
N ILE A 324 -0.21 -7.65 -9.41
CA ILE A 324 -0.44 -9.07 -9.68
C ILE A 324 -0.52 -9.33 -11.19
N ASP A 325 -1.31 -8.52 -11.90
CA ASP A 325 -1.51 -8.63 -13.35
C ASP A 325 -1.91 -7.27 -13.93
N GLU A 326 -0.94 -6.56 -14.49
CA GLU A 326 -1.11 -5.23 -15.09
C GLU A 326 -2.11 -5.25 -16.25
N ALA A 327 -2.06 -6.28 -17.11
CA ALA A 327 -2.88 -6.37 -18.31
C ALA A 327 -4.36 -6.56 -17.94
N THR A 328 -4.67 -7.54 -17.09
CA THR A 328 -6.03 -7.75 -16.61
C THR A 328 -6.53 -6.53 -15.85
N THR A 329 -5.69 -5.91 -15.02
CA THR A 329 -6.05 -4.69 -14.30
C THR A 329 -6.44 -3.57 -15.26
N ALA A 330 -5.63 -3.30 -16.29
CA ALA A 330 -5.91 -2.27 -17.28
C ALA A 330 -7.24 -2.53 -18.00
N ASN A 331 -7.49 -3.78 -18.42
CA ASN A 331 -8.74 -4.17 -19.08
C ASN A 331 -9.97 -3.97 -18.19
N GLU A 332 -9.87 -4.31 -16.91
CA GLU A 332 -10.98 -4.15 -15.97
C GLU A 332 -11.22 -2.69 -15.60
N LEU A 333 -10.16 -1.90 -15.34
CA LEU A 333 -10.30 -0.47 -15.00
C LEU A 333 -10.82 0.37 -16.17
N ALA A 334 -10.40 0.08 -17.41
CA ALA A 334 -10.84 0.79 -18.62
C ALA A 334 -12.38 0.84 -18.76
N LYS A 335 -13.07 -0.16 -18.20
CA LYS A 335 -14.53 -0.29 -18.21
C LYS A 335 -15.27 0.85 -17.50
N PHE A 336 -14.65 1.45 -16.47
CA PHE A 336 -15.32 2.41 -15.60
C PHE A 336 -14.45 3.64 -15.22
N TRP A 337 -13.16 3.67 -15.59
CA TRP A 337 -12.28 4.86 -15.45
C TRP A 337 -12.41 5.86 -16.60
N HIS A 338 -13.64 6.14 -17.00
CA HIS A 338 -13.93 7.11 -18.04
C HIS A 338 -14.51 8.41 -17.44
N PRO A 339 -14.48 9.53 -18.20
CA PRO A 339 -15.07 10.78 -17.77
C PRO A 339 -16.55 10.64 -17.38
N PRO A 340 -17.05 11.51 -16.49
CA PRO A 340 -18.44 11.50 -16.08
C PRO A 340 -19.38 11.64 -17.27
N THR A 341 -20.37 10.76 -17.35
CA THR A 341 -21.39 10.75 -18.41
C THR A 341 -22.72 11.31 -17.87
N LYS A 342 -23.82 11.14 -18.62
CA LYS A 342 -25.15 11.62 -18.21
C LYS A 342 -25.56 10.96 -16.90
N LEU A 343 -25.86 11.78 -15.89
CA LEU A 343 -26.30 11.31 -14.58
C LEU A 343 -27.71 10.70 -14.67
N PRO A 344 -27.96 9.55 -14.02
CA PRO A 344 -29.30 9.03 -13.87
C PRO A 344 -30.07 9.82 -12.80
N ASN A 345 -31.37 10.01 -13.01
CA ASN A 345 -32.25 10.56 -11.97
C ASN A 345 -32.48 9.55 -10.82
N TYR A 346 -32.38 8.25 -11.14
CA TYR A 346 -32.69 7.17 -10.23
C TYR A 346 -31.75 5.99 -10.45
N LEU A 347 -31.26 5.41 -9.35
CA LEU A 347 -30.34 4.30 -9.36
C LEU A 347 -30.88 3.15 -8.49
N ASN A 348 -31.02 1.98 -9.11
CA ASN A 348 -31.34 0.72 -8.44
C ASN A 348 -30.08 -0.10 -8.25
N VAL A 349 -29.82 -0.50 -7.01
CA VAL A 349 -28.73 -1.39 -6.64
C VAL A 349 -29.30 -2.62 -5.96
N SER A 350 -28.81 -3.79 -6.35
CA SER A 350 -29.11 -5.02 -5.63
C SER A 350 -27.94 -5.32 -4.68
N CYS A 351 -28.21 -5.61 -3.41
CA CYS A 351 -27.24 -6.12 -2.45
C CYS A 351 -27.45 -7.62 -2.21
N SER A 352 -26.41 -8.30 -1.72
CA SER A 352 -26.50 -9.72 -1.33
C SER A 352 -27.47 -9.92 -0.16
N ILE A 353 -27.96 -11.15 0.03
CA ILE A 353 -28.76 -11.53 1.20
C ILE A 353 -27.94 -11.40 2.50
N THR A 354 -26.62 -11.59 2.39
CA THR A 354 -25.68 -11.44 3.51
C THR A 354 -25.37 -9.98 3.85
N ASP A 355 -25.75 -9.02 3.00
CA ASP A 355 -25.45 -7.61 3.20
C ASP A 355 -26.52 -6.91 4.04
N ILE A 356 -26.08 -5.99 4.90
CA ILE A 356 -26.98 -5.07 5.60
C ILE A 356 -27.38 -3.95 4.63
N LYS A 357 -28.60 -4.01 4.08
CA LYS A 357 -29.15 -3.03 3.11
C LYS A 357 -28.92 -1.57 3.51
N LYS A 358 -29.13 -1.21 4.78
CA LYS A 358 -28.94 0.17 5.28
C LYS A 358 -27.48 0.62 5.16
N GLN A 359 -26.54 -0.26 5.46
CA GLN A 359 -25.10 0.01 5.37
C GLN A 359 -24.68 0.18 3.91
N VAL A 360 -25.12 -0.72 3.01
CA VAL A 360 -24.85 -0.60 1.56
C VAL A 360 -25.38 0.72 1.02
N LYS A 361 -26.61 1.08 1.40
CA LYS A 361 -27.23 2.34 0.98
C LYS A 361 -26.42 3.55 1.46
N GLY A 362 -26.08 3.61 2.75
CA GLY A 362 -25.31 4.72 3.33
C GLY A 362 -23.94 4.89 2.67
N GLN A 363 -23.20 3.78 2.47
CA GLN A 363 -21.91 3.79 1.78
C GLN A 363 -22.00 4.38 0.37
N LEU A 364 -22.99 3.94 -0.43
CA LEU A 364 -23.17 4.42 -1.79
C LEU A 364 -23.66 5.88 -1.83
N GLU A 365 -24.54 6.30 -0.92
CA GLU A 365 -24.97 7.70 -0.79
C GLU A 365 -23.79 8.61 -0.40
N SER A 366 -22.97 8.19 0.58
CA SER A 366 -21.77 8.90 0.99
C SER A 366 -20.79 9.08 -0.18
N LEU A 367 -20.59 8.06 -1.03
CA LEU A 367 -19.77 8.17 -2.24
C LEU A 367 -20.33 9.15 -3.28
N LEU A 368 -21.65 9.15 -3.52
CA LEU A 368 -22.29 10.08 -4.44
C LEU A 368 -22.17 11.52 -3.93
N ASN A 369 -22.40 11.72 -2.63
CA ASN A 369 -22.26 13.01 -1.98
C ASN A 369 -20.84 13.55 -2.06
N LEU A 370 -19.82 12.74 -1.76
CA LEU A 370 -18.41 13.14 -1.88
C LEU A 370 -18.05 13.54 -3.31
N GLN A 371 -18.61 12.89 -4.33
CA GLN A 371 -18.40 13.23 -5.73
C GLN A 371 -19.20 14.46 -6.21
N GLY A 372 -20.04 15.05 -5.36
CA GLY A 372 -20.91 16.17 -5.71
C GLY A 372 -22.06 15.77 -6.63
N PHE A 373 -22.51 14.51 -6.56
CA PHE A 373 -23.68 14.00 -7.26
C PHE A 373 -24.94 14.13 -6.41
N GLU A 374 -25.39 15.37 -6.24
CA GLU A 374 -26.65 15.67 -5.58
C GLU A 374 -27.86 15.29 -6.45
N GLY A 375 -28.93 14.83 -5.82
CA GLY A 375 -30.22 14.59 -6.49
C GLY A 375 -30.39 13.24 -7.18
N ILE A 376 -29.42 12.33 -7.10
CA ILE A 376 -29.60 10.94 -7.55
C ILE A 376 -30.35 10.16 -6.47
N SER A 377 -31.58 9.74 -6.76
CA SER A 377 -32.34 8.89 -5.84
C SER A 377 -31.82 7.45 -5.86
N LEU A 378 -31.31 6.96 -4.73
CA LEU A 378 -30.79 5.61 -4.57
C LEU A 378 -31.79 4.67 -3.85
N THR A 379 -32.11 3.56 -4.52
CA THR A 379 -32.83 2.44 -3.92
C THR A 379 -31.94 1.20 -3.91
N VAL A 380 -31.87 0.57 -2.73
CA VAL A 380 -31.18 -0.71 -2.55
C VAL A 380 -32.20 -1.81 -2.31
N GLU A 381 -32.14 -2.89 -3.07
CA GLU A 381 -32.98 -4.08 -2.95
C GLU A 381 -32.13 -5.29 -2.53
N THR A 382 -32.66 -6.16 -1.68
CA THR A 382 -31.98 -7.41 -1.33
C THR A 382 -32.26 -8.47 -2.41
N LYS A 383 -31.20 -9.04 -3.00
CA LYS A 383 -31.27 -10.14 -3.98
C LYS A 383 -30.13 -11.14 -3.72
N ASN A 384 -30.09 -12.23 -4.50
CA ASN A 384 -29.08 -13.28 -4.37
C ASN A 384 -27.64 -12.80 -4.66
N ARG A 385 -27.46 -11.69 -5.37
CA ARG A 385 -26.13 -11.16 -5.71
C ARG A 385 -26.11 -9.64 -5.72
N PHE A 386 -24.95 -9.10 -5.35
CA PHE A 386 -24.66 -7.68 -5.54
C PHE A 386 -24.66 -7.34 -7.03
N PHE A 387 -25.40 -6.30 -7.43
CA PHE A 387 -25.48 -5.88 -8.82
C PHE A 387 -25.76 -4.38 -8.96
N ILE A 388 -24.93 -3.73 -9.78
CA ILE A 388 -25.13 -2.38 -10.30
C ILE A 388 -25.01 -2.47 -11.82
N LYS A 389 -25.97 -1.86 -12.54
CA LYS A 389 -25.92 -1.82 -14.00
C LYS A 389 -24.57 -1.25 -14.45
N TYR A 390 -23.92 -1.96 -15.38
CA TYR A 390 -22.57 -1.65 -15.85
C TYR A 390 -22.37 -0.16 -16.20
N GLN A 391 -23.30 0.43 -16.96
CA GLN A 391 -23.27 1.84 -17.36
C GLN A 391 -23.27 2.87 -16.21
N TYR A 392 -23.51 2.45 -14.97
CA TYR A 392 -23.54 3.31 -13.78
C TYR A 392 -22.43 3.00 -12.78
N GLN A 393 -21.60 1.98 -13.01
CA GLN A 393 -20.53 1.62 -12.08
C GLN A 393 -19.46 2.73 -11.96
N TRP A 394 -19.24 3.49 -13.04
CA TRP A 394 -18.34 4.64 -13.04
C TRP A 394 -18.70 5.69 -11.97
N LEU A 395 -19.97 5.82 -11.56
CA LEU A 395 -20.38 6.72 -10.48
C LEU A 395 -19.70 6.41 -9.15
N PHE A 396 -19.21 5.18 -8.96
CA PHE A 396 -18.60 4.73 -7.71
C PHE A 396 -17.12 4.40 -7.86
N LEU A 397 -16.61 4.26 -9.08
CA LEU A 397 -15.24 3.79 -9.35
C LEU A 397 -14.39 4.78 -10.15
N SER A 398 -15.00 5.72 -10.87
CA SER A 398 -14.26 6.67 -11.70
C SER A 398 -13.53 7.70 -10.82
N PRO A 399 -12.22 7.91 -11.01
CA PRO A 399 -11.45 8.91 -10.28
C PRO A 399 -11.54 10.31 -10.91
N TRP A 400 -12.31 10.47 -11.98
CA TRP A 400 -12.42 11.73 -12.70
C TRP A 400 -13.11 12.82 -11.86
N ILE A 401 -12.55 14.02 -11.90
CA ILE A 401 -13.13 15.23 -11.29
C ILE A 401 -13.80 16.06 -12.37
N ARG A 402 -15.05 16.47 -12.13
CA ARG A 402 -15.88 17.12 -13.16
C ARG A 402 -15.42 18.54 -13.46
N LEU A 403 -15.22 18.82 -14.75
CA LEU A 403 -15.20 20.19 -15.25
C LEU A 403 -16.63 20.76 -15.22
N LYS A 404 -16.84 21.86 -14.49
CA LYS A 404 -18.16 22.50 -14.37
C LYS A 404 -18.27 23.81 -15.13
N THR A 405 -17.28 24.70 -14.98
CA THR A 405 -17.28 26.03 -15.60
C THR A 405 -15.88 26.42 -16.03
N LYS A 406 -15.76 27.36 -16.99
CA LYS A 406 -14.47 27.93 -17.40
C LYS A 406 -13.82 28.80 -16.31
N TYR A 407 -14.63 29.42 -15.45
CA TYR A 407 -14.16 30.37 -14.43
C TYR A 407 -13.67 29.69 -13.14
N LYS A 408 -14.32 28.59 -12.75
CA LYS A 408 -13.85 27.69 -11.68
C LYS A 408 -13.80 26.27 -12.24
N PRO A 409 -12.73 25.93 -12.99
CA PRO A 409 -12.53 24.56 -13.45
C PRO A 409 -12.34 23.65 -12.22
N TYR A 410 -13.02 22.50 -12.22
CA TYR A 410 -12.97 21.50 -11.15
C TYR A 410 -13.35 22.01 -9.75
N PRO A 411 -14.55 22.57 -9.53
CA PRO A 411 -14.92 23.12 -8.22
C PRO A 411 -14.95 22.06 -7.11
N THR A 412 -15.18 20.79 -7.44
CA THR A 412 -15.17 19.68 -6.48
C THR A 412 -13.75 19.22 -6.13
N ALA A 413 -12.71 19.69 -6.82
CA ALA A 413 -11.33 19.45 -6.41
C ALA A 413 -10.96 20.17 -5.09
N ASP A 414 -11.84 21.02 -4.54
CA ASP A 414 -11.68 21.58 -3.20
C ASP A 414 -11.99 20.55 -2.11
N GLU A 415 -12.64 19.43 -2.45
CA GLU A 415 -12.87 18.31 -1.55
C GLU A 415 -11.59 17.45 -1.44
N PRO A 416 -10.88 17.44 -0.30
CA PRO A 416 -9.59 16.77 -0.16
C PRO A 416 -9.67 15.27 -0.41
N THR A 417 -10.80 14.63 -0.10
CA THR A 417 -10.98 13.19 -0.34
C THR A 417 -11.05 12.84 -1.83
N LEU A 418 -11.60 13.73 -2.67
CA LEU A 418 -11.60 13.54 -4.14
C LEU A 418 -10.20 13.75 -4.73
N LEU A 419 -9.45 14.74 -4.23
CA LEU A 419 -8.05 14.90 -4.64
C LEU A 419 -7.22 13.68 -4.25
N LEU A 420 -7.38 13.17 -3.04
CA LEU A 420 -6.72 11.93 -2.61
C LEU A 420 -7.04 10.77 -3.54
N ARG A 421 -8.31 10.63 -3.93
CA ARG A 421 -8.75 9.62 -4.89
C ARG A 421 -8.04 9.76 -6.25
N LEU A 422 -8.01 10.99 -6.79
CA LEU A 422 -7.35 11.28 -8.06
C LEU A 422 -5.85 10.99 -7.99
N MET A 423 -5.18 11.41 -6.92
CA MET A 423 -3.75 11.18 -6.71
C MET A 423 -3.43 9.68 -6.65
N GLY A 424 -4.12 8.91 -5.80
CA GLY A 424 -3.94 7.46 -5.72
C GLY A 424 -4.17 6.75 -7.06
N SER A 425 -5.20 7.18 -7.81
CA SER A 425 -5.49 6.63 -9.13
C SER A 425 -4.45 7.01 -10.19
N ALA A 426 -3.83 8.18 -10.06
CA ALA A 426 -2.73 8.59 -10.93
C ALA A 426 -1.52 7.65 -10.77
N PHE A 427 -1.16 7.24 -9.56
CA PHE A 427 -0.07 6.27 -9.36
C PHE A 427 -0.35 4.91 -10.01
N VAL A 428 -1.58 4.42 -9.89
CA VAL A 428 -2.00 3.19 -10.58
C VAL A 428 -1.90 3.38 -12.10
N ALA A 429 -2.38 4.51 -12.64
CA ALA A 429 -2.27 4.82 -14.06
C ALA A 429 -0.80 4.89 -14.54
N ILE A 430 0.09 5.51 -13.77
CA ILE A 430 1.52 5.58 -14.08
C ILE A 430 2.13 4.18 -14.13
N ARG A 431 1.85 3.33 -13.15
CA ARG A 431 2.33 1.94 -13.13
C ARG A 431 1.89 1.16 -14.37
N LEU A 432 0.60 1.25 -14.72
CA LEU A 432 0.07 0.58 -15.91
C LEU A 432 0.74 1.10 -17.20
N LEU A 433 0.99 2.41 -17.30
CA LEU A 433 1.70 2.99 -18.42
C LEU A 433 3.15 2.51 -18.50
N GLN A 434 3.89 2.53 -17.39
CA GLN A 434 5.29 2.06 -17.34
C GLN A 434 5.41 0.59 -17.79
N LYS A 435 4.43 -0.24 -17.45
CA LYS A 435 4.47 -1.68 -17.76
C LYS A 435 3.93 -2.04 -19.15
N LEU A 436 2.93 -1.32 -19.65
CA LEU A 436 2.24 -1.72 -20.88
C LEU A 436 2.47 -0.75 -22.05
N ALA A 437 2.80 0.52 -21.81
CA ALA A 437 2.90 1.53 -22.87
C ALA A 437 4.22 1.47 -23.68
N GLN A 438 5.17 0.61 -23.30
CA GLN A 438 6.39 0.38 -24.08
C GLN A 438 6.09 -0.22 -25.46
N ASP A 439 5.10 -1.12 -25.53
CA ASP A 439 4.64 -1.74 -26.76
C ASP A 439 3.43 -1.00 -27.32
N LYS A 440 3.56 -0.49 -28.55
CA LYS A 440 2.48 0.20 -29.27
C LYS A 440 1.23 -0.68 -29.46
N GLY A 441 1.40 -2.00 -29.51
CA GLY A 441 0.28 -2.96 -29.56
C GLY A 441 -0.66 -2.87 -28.37
N ASN A 442 -0.15 -2.46 -27.21
CA ASN A 442 -0.92 -2.38 -25.95
C ASN A 442 -1.52 -0.99 -25.69
N TRP A 443 -1.29 0.01 -26.54
CA TRP A 443 -1.74 1.39 -26.26
C TRP A 443 -3.26 1.54 -26.13
N SER A 444 -4.03 0.77 -26.89
CA SER A 444 -5.51 0.78 -26.77
C SER A 444 -5.98 0.35 -25.38
N GLN A 445 -5.25 -0.54 -24.73
CA GLN A 445 -5.53 -1.06 -23.39
C GLN A 445 -5.22 -0.04 -22.29
N VAL A 446 -4.22 0.82 -22.48
CA VAL A 446 -3.81 1.84 -21.48
C VAL A 446 -4.14 3.29 -21.88
N GLU A 447 -4.86 3.50 -22.98
CA GLU A 447 -5.32 4.82 -23.43
C GLU A 447 -6.16 5.52 -22.34
N PHE A 448 -6.98 4.80 -21.58
CA PHE A 448 -7.73 5.38 -20.46
C PHE A 448 -6.82 5.92 -19.35
N ALA A 449 -5.70 5.24 -19.07
CA ALA A 449 -4.74 5.62 -18.05
C ALA A 449 -3.98 6.89 -18.46
N ALA A 450 -3.56 6.97 -19.72
CA ALA A 450 -2.95 8.18 -20.28
C ALA A 450 -3.91 9.39 -20.27
N ARG A 451 -5.19 9.19 -20.63
CA ARG A 451 -6.24 10.23 -20.52
C ARG A 451 -6.45 10.69 -19.08
N LEU A 452 -6.53 9.74 -18.14
CA LEU A 452 -6.66 10.06 -16.71
C LEU A 452 -5.45 10.85 -16.21
N LEU A 453 -4.24 10.51 -16.66
CA LEU A 453 -3.03 11.19 -16.24
C LEU A 453 -2.95 12.63 -16.77
N ALA A 454 -3.36 12.85 -18.03
CA ALA A 454 -3.50 14.19 -18.59
C ALA A 454 -4.53 15.02 -17.80
N HIS A 455 -5.68 14.42 -17.46
CA HIS A 455 -6.70 15.05 -16.61
C HIS A 455 -6.16 15.36 -15.20
N ALA A 456 -5.44 14.42 -14.58
CA ALA A 456 -4.82 14.64 -13.26
C ALA A 456 -3.79 15.78 -13.30
N SER A 457 -3.02 15.90 -14.38
CA SER A 457 -2.11 17.02 -14.61
C SER A 457 -2.86 18.36 -14.63
N ASP A 458 -3.94 18.46 -15.39
CA ASP A 458 -4.73 19.71 -15.48
C ASP A 458 -5.40 20.07 -14.15
N VAL A 459 -6.02 19.10 -13.47
CA VAL A 459 -6.63 19.31 -12.16
C VAL A 459 -5.61 19.78 -11.13
N THR A 460 -4.47 19.08 -11.01
CA THR A 460 -3.46 19.43 -10.01
C THR A 460 -2.80 20.78 -10.32
N ALA A 461 -2.54 21.10 -11.58
CA ALA A 461 -2.03 22.41 -11.98
C ALA A 461 -3.04 23.53 -11.67
N THR A 462 -4.32 23.30 -11.94
CA THR A 462 -5.42 24.22 -11.62
C THR A 462 -5.55 24.45 -10.12
N VAL A 463 -5.57 23.38 -9.33
CA VAL A 463 -5.65 23.42 -7.86
C VAL A 463 -4.46 24.18 -7.28
N TYR A 464 -3.25 23.87 -7.74
CA TYR A 464 -2.04 24.55 -7.27
C TYR A 464 -2.05 26.05 -7.59
N ARG A 465 -2.52 26.44 -8.78
CA ARG A 465 -2.69 27.87 -9.14
C ARG A 465 -3.66 28.57 -8.19
N ARG A 466 -4.80 27.93 -7.89
CA ARG A 466 -5.79 28.47 -6.94
C ARG A 466 -5.22 28.62 -5.53
N TYR A 467 -4.37 27.69 -5.08
CA TYR A 467 -3.67 27.83 -3.80
C TYR A 467 -2.67 28.98 -3.77
N ARG A 468 -1.97 29.26 -4.89
CA ARG A 468 -1.03 30.40 -4.97
C ARG A 468 -1.74 31.75 -5.03
N ASN A 469 -2.98 31.78 -5.51
CA ASN A 469 -3.80 32.98 -5.63
C ASN A 469 -4.78 33.17 -4.46
N ASP A 470 -4.72 32.34 -3.42
CA ASP A 470 -5.67 32.32 -2.29
C ASP A 470 -7.15 32.16 -2.71
N GLU A 471 -7.40 31.51 -3.85
CA GLU A 471 -8.74 31.25 -4.41
C GLU A 471 -9.39 29.96 -3.87
N ALA A 472 -8.62 29.15 -3.12
CA ALA A 472 -9.07 27.92 -2.50
C ALA A 472 -8.30 27.67 -1.19
N PRO A 473 -8.92 27.02 -0.17
CA PRO A 473 -8.22 26.67 1.05
C PRO A 473 -7.08 25.70 0.75
N GLN A 474 -5.90 25.98 1.29
CA GLN A 474 -4.75 25.09 1.11
C GLN A 474 -4.99 23.74 1.78
N LEU A 475 -4.39 22.69 1.22
CA LEU A 475 -4.35 21.38 1.87
C LEU A 475 -3.56 21.47 3.17
N SER A 476 -3.94 20.62 4.12
CA SER A 476 -3.14 20.40 5.32
C SER A 476 -1.74 19.90 4.95
N PRO A 477 -0.72 20.10 5.83
CA PRO A 477 0.64 19.67 5.55
C PRO A 477 0.78 18.20 5.12
N PRO A 478 0.12 17.21 5.78
CA PRO A 478 0.23 15.81 5.37
C PRO A 478 -0.30 15.54 3.96
N LEU A 479 -1.43 16.14 3.59
CA LEU A 479 -1.99 15.99 2.23
C LEU A 479 -1.20 16.77 1.18
N MET A 480 -0.64 17.92 1.55
CA MET A 480 0.16 18.73 0.64
C MET A 480 1.48 18.04 0.28
N GLY A 481 2.09 17.28 1.20
CA GLY A 481 3.24 16.42 0.89
C GLY A 481 2.91 15.36 -0.18
N LEU A 482 1.79 14.65 -0.02
CA LEU A 482 1.29 13.69 -1.02
C LEU A 482 0.96 14.39 -2.36
N PHE A 483 0.36 15.58 -2.31
CA PHE A 483 0.03 16.36 -3.50
C PHE A 483 1.25 16.76 -4.32
N ARG A 484 2.31 17.24 -3.67
CA ARG A 484 3.57 17.54 -4.36
C ARG A 484 4.22 16.30 -4.96
N PHE A 485 4.23 15.20 -4.21
CA PHE A 485 4.73 13.92 -4.71
C PHE A 485 3.95 13.46 -5.96
N ALA A 486 2.61 13.52 -5.94
CA ALA A 486 1.79 13.18 -7.11
C ALA A 486 2.05 14.11 -8.31
N GLN A 487 2.17 15.43 -8.09
CA GLN A 487 2.51 16.39 -9.15
C GLN A 487 3.89 16.09 -9.78
N ARG A 488 4.87 15.74 -8.95
CA ARG A 488 6.21 15.34 -9.40
C ARG A 488 6.12 14.10 -10.30
N GLN A 489 5.39 13.06 -9.88
CA GLN A 489 5.24 11.85 -10.69
C GLN A 489 4.57 12.10 -12.03
N ILE A 490 3.47 12.87 -12.03
CA ILE A 490 2.78 13.26 -13.27
C ILE A 490 3.73 14.04 -14.18
N LYS A 491 4.55 14.95 -13.62
CA LYS A 491 5.54 15.71 -14.38
C LYS A 491 6.64 14.82 -14.96
N LEU A 492 7.14 13.83 -14.23
CA LEU A 492 8.15 12.89 -14.73
C LEU A 492 7.66 12.15 -15.97
N VAL A 493 6.40 11.68 -15.94
CA VAL A 493 5.77 11.05 -17.12
C VAL A 493 5.64 12.06 -18.26
N GLY A 494 5.05 13.22 -17.99
CA GLY A 494 4.78 14.24 -19.02
C GLY A 494 6.03 14.88 -19.65
N THR A 495 7.20 14.73 -19.00
CA THR A 495 8.50 15.20 -19.52
C THR A 495 9.37 14.08 -20.09
N GLY A 496 8.83 12.86 -20.21
CA GLY A 496 9.54 11.71 -20.76
C GLY A 496 10.70 11.21 -19.91
N GLN A 497 10.71 11.50 -18.60
CA GLN A 497 11.75 11.01 -17.67
C GLN A 497 11.54 9.55 -17.28
N PHE A 498 10.33 9.02 -17.46
CA PHE A 498 10.09 7.58 -17.44
C PHE A 498 10.24 7.02 -18.84
N GLU A 499 11.43 6.48 -19.12
CA GLU A 499 11.77 5.86 -20.41
C GLU A 499 10.79 4.74 -20.79
N SER A 500 10.21 4.07 -19.79
CA SER A 500 9.21 3.02 -19.97
C SER A 500 7.82 3.52 -20.42
N VAL A 501 7.59 4.83 -20.49
CA VAL A 501 6.34 5.42 -21.01
C VAL A 501 6.62 6.13 -22.33
N HIS A 502 6.17 5.55 -23.44
CA HIS A 502 6.41 6.13 -24.76
C HIS A 502 5.62 7.45 -24.95
N PRO A 503 6.26 8.62 -25.17
CA PRO A 503 5.58 9.91 -25.19
C PRO A 503 4.50 10.04 -26.29
N GLU A 504 4.67 9.34 -27.41
CA GLU A 504 3.69 9.32 -28.51
C GLU A 504 2.28 8.93 -28.07
N ILE A 505 2.10 8.14 -27.00
CA ILE A 505 0.75 7.80 -26.53
C ILE A 505 -0.07 9.06 -26.20
N PHE A 506 0.57 10.11 -25.69
CA PHE A 506 -0.09 11.38 -25.39
C PHE A 506 -0.30 12.23 -26.65
N VAL A 507 0.59 12.11 -27.63
CA VAL A 507 0.47 12.79 -28.94
C VAL A 507 -0.73 12.20 -29.70
N ASP A 508 -0.81 10.88 -29.81
CA ASP A 508 -1.93 10.16 -30.43
C ASP A 508 -3.27 10.54 -29.80
N LEU A 509 -3.31 10.66 -28.46
CA LEU A 509 -4.50 11.10 -27.74
C LEU A 509 -4.92 12.52 -28.11
N TYR A 510 -3.95 13.43 -28.22
CA TYR A 510 -4.21 14.83 -28.58
C TYR A 510 -4.71 14.94 -30.03
N GLU A 511 -4.14 14.17 -30.95
CA GLU A 511 -4.56 14.13 -32.35
C GLU A 511 -5.97 13.57 -32.52
N LYS A 512 -6.28 12.45 -31.86
CA LYS A 512 -7.65 11.88 -31.79
C LYS A 512 -8.66 12.84 -31.17
N GLY A 513 -8.22 13.73 -30.28
CA GLY A 513 -9.09 14.74 -29.65
C GLY A 513 -9.43 15.93 -30.56
N LYS A 514 -8.72 16.10 -31.69
CA LYS A 514 -8.98 17.16 -32.68
C LYS A 514 -9.91 16.71 -33.81
N SER A 515 -9.92 15.41 -34.12
CA SER A 515 -10.86 14.76 -35.04
C SER A 515 -12.22 14.56 -34.39
#